data_AF-A0A653SIG2-F1
#
_entry.id   AF-A0A653SIG2-F1
#
_cell.length_a   1.000
_cell.length_b   1.000
_cell.length_c   1.000
_cell.angle_alpha   90.00
_cell.angle_beta   90.00
_cell.angle_gamma   90.00
#
_symmetry.space_group_name_H-M   'P 1'
#
loop_
_entity.id
_entity.type
_entity.pdbx_description
1 polymer ?
#
loop_
_entity_poly.entity_id
_entity_poly.type
_entity_poly.pdbx_seq_one_letter_code
_entity_poly.pdbx_strand_id
1 'polypeptide(L)'
;MAGRRVVTRSKNGQWVNEVEGAPELSTSYSSRDEAVEEGRALAADRGLEHVLLDSEPTGTIVDGGAPDEDVAVVDDAVPTEEPLEQTRDAPDGNGSPRQD
;
A
#
# COMPACT_ATOMS: atom_id res chain seq x y z
N MET A 1 -34.68 -13.57 16.29
CA MET A 1 -34.38 -12.82 15.06
C MET A 1 -32.93 -12.40 15.16
N ALA A 2 -32.10 -12.81 14.20
CA ALA A 2 -30.69 -12.44 14.21
C ALA A 2 -30.54 -10.95 13.92
N GLY A 3 -29.55 -10.33 14.53
CA GLY A 3 -29.15 -8.99 14.18
C GLY A 3 -28.91 -8.81 12.72
N ARG A 4 -29.41 -7.72 12.16
CA ARG A 4 -29.27 -7.43 10.73
C ARG A 4 -27.89 -6.89 10.40
N ARG A 5 -27.19 -6.30 11.38
CA ARG A 5 -25.92 -5.62 11.20
C ARG A 5 -25.11 -5.56 12.51
N VAL A 6 -23.80 -5.43 12.35
CA VAL A 6 -22.85 -5.08 13.41
C VAL A 6 -22.61 -3.59 13.36
N VAL A 7 -22.81 -2.90 14.47
CA VAL A 7 -22.65 -1.45 14.60
C VAL A 7 -21.45 -1.15 15.47
N THR A 8 -20.41 -0.56 14.89
CA THR A 8 -19.26 -0.04 15.64
C THR A 8 -19.51 1.44 15.96
N ARG A 9 -19.45 1.82 17.23
CA ARG A 9 -19.65 3.21 17.66
C ARG A 9 -18.72 3.61 18.81
N SER A 10 -18.37 4.88 18.89
CA SER A 10 -17.70 5.44 20.07
C SER A 10 -18.72 5.77 21.17
N LYS A 11 -18.49 5.28 22.38
CA LYS A 11 -19.31 5.50 23.57
C LYS A 11 -18.41 5.90 24.74
N ASN A 12 -18.48 7.17 25.15
CA ASN A 12 -17.65 7.73 26.21
C ASN A 12 -16.13 7.54 25.98
N GLY A 13 -15.66 7.63 24.73
CA GLY A 13 -14.26 7.41 24.38
C GLY A 13 -13.83 5.94 24.26
N GLN A 14 -14.75 5.00 24.52
CA GLN A 14 -14.55 3.57 24.26
C GLN A 14 -15.21 3.19 22.93
N TRP A 15 -14.53 2.40 22.11
CA TRP A 15 -15.14 1.85 20.90
C TRP A 15 -15.92 0.57 21.24
N VAL A 16 -17.13 0.42 20.71
CA VAL A 16 -17.98 -0.74 21.00
C VAL A 16 -18.58 -1.27 19.71
N ASN A 17 -18.43 -2.57 19.50
CA ASN A 17 -19.15 -3.32 18.48
C ASN A 17 -20.43 -3.86 19.10
N GLU A 18 -21.57 -3.51 18.52
CA GLU A 18 -22.88 -3.96 18.98
C GLU A 18 -23.60 -4.68 17.84
N VAL A 19 -24.03 -5.92 18.07
CA VAL A 19 -24.84 -6.66 17.10
C VAL A 19 -26.30 -6.26 17.31
N GLU A 20 -26.97 -5.77 16.26
CA GLU A 20 -28.39 -5.40 16.40
C GLU A 20 -29.20 -6.60 16.89
N GLY A 21 -30.17 -6.41 17.77
CA GLY A 21 -30.97 -7.53 18.30
C GLY A 21 -30.22 -8.57 19.16
N ALA A 22 -28.90 -8.42 19.38
CA ALA A 22 -28.09 -9.27 20.25
C ALA A 22 -27.04 -8.45 21.01
N PRO A 23 -27.45 -7.55 21.93
CA PRO A 23 -26.53 -6.70 22.69
C PRO A 23 -25.60 -7.50 23.63
N GLU A 24 -25.95 -8.75 23.95
CA GLU A 24 -25.09 -9.68 24.69
C GLU A 24 -23.80 -10.04 23.95
N LEU A 25 -23.78 -9.89 22.61
CA LEU A 25 -22.60 -10.09 21.77
C LEU A 25 -21.78 -8.81 21.62
N SER A 26 -22.13 -7.75 22.35
CA SER A 26 -21.39 -6.50 22.28
C SER A 26 -19.99 -6.64 22.88
N THR A 27 -19.00 -6.08 22.20
CA THR A 27 -17.59 -6.12 22.63
C THR A 27 -17.01 -4.72 22.59
N SER A 28 -16.31 -4.35 23.66
CA SER A 28 -15.66 -3.06 23.81
C SER A 28 -14.17 -3.14 23.53
N TYR A 29 -13.64 -2.14 22.85
CA TYR A 29 -12.27 -2.01 22.41
C TYR A 29 -11.69 -0.65 22.84
N SER A 30 -10.37 -0.60 22.94
CA SER A 30 -9.66 0.61 23.34
C SER A 30 -9.39 1.53 22.15
N SER A 31 -9.34 0.97 20.94
CA SER A 31 -8.98 1.66 19.71
C SER A 31 -10.06 1.54 18.63
N ARG A 32 -10.14 2.53 17.75
CA ARG A 32 -11.07 2.56 16.61
C ARG A 32 -10.76 1.45 15.63
N ASP A 33 -9.50 1.39 15.18
CA ASP A 33 -9.01 0.44 14.18
C ASP A 33 -9.30 -1.00 14.63
N GLU A 34 -8.94 -1.34 15.86
CA GLU A 34 -9.23 -2.64 16.48
C GLU A 34 -10.74 -2.95 16.46
N ALA A 35 -11.60 -2.00 16.84
CA ALA A 35 -13.04 -2.20 16.82
C ALA A 35 -13.59 -2.37 15.38
N VAL A 36 -13.05 -1.64 14.41
CA VAL A 36 -13.47 -1.71 13.01
C VAL A 36 -13.07 -3.04 12.39
N GLU A 37 -11.82 -3.47 12.59
CA GLU A 37 -11.31 -4.76 12.10
C GLU A 37 -12.12 -5.92 12.65
N GLU A 38 -12.26 -5.98 13.98
CA GLU A 38 -13.00 -7.03 14.66
C GLU A 38 -14.50 -6.98 14.31
N GLY A 39 -15.07 -5.78 14.15
CA GLY A 39 -16.46 -5.58 13.77
C GLY A 39 -16.75 -6.06 12.35
N ARG A 40 -15.81 -5.80 11.42
CA ARG A 40 -15.88 -6.28 10.04
C ARG A 40 -15.70 -7.79 9.97
N ALA A 41 -14.75 -8.36 10.70
CA ALA A 41 -14.55 -9.80 10.78
C ALA A 41 -15.79 -10.51 11.34
N LEU A 42 -16.38 -9.98 12.42
CA LEU A 42 -17.60 -10.49 13.03
C LEU A 42 -18.80 -10.43 12.08
N ALA A 43 -18.92 -9.35 11.32
CA ALA A 43 -19.97 -9.20 10.32
C ALA A 43 -19.79 -10.19 9.17
N ALA A 44 -18.56 -10.36 8.67
CA ALA A 44 -18.25 -11.30 7.59
C ALA A 44 -18.51 -12.76 8.01
N ASP A 45 -18.10 -13.17 9.21
CA ASP A 45 -18.33 -14.50 9.79
C ASP A 45 -19.83 -14.86 9.84
N ARG A 46 -20.66 -13.87 10.14
CA ARG A 46 -22.12 -14.04 10.30
C ARG A 46 -22.93 -13.69 9.06
N GLY A 47 -22.29 -13.21 7.98
CA GLY A 47 -22.97 -12.71 6.79
C GLY A 47 -23.84 -11.47 7.05
N LEU A 48 -23.42 -10.61 7.98
CA LEU A 48 -24.09 -9.37 8.35
C LEU A 48 -23.42 -8.16 7.70
N GLU A 49 -24.13 -7.03 7.68
CA GLU A 49 -23.56 -5.75 7.29
C GLU A 49 -22.79 -5.12 8.46
N HIS A 50 -21.64 -4.52 8.20
CA HIS A 50 -20.89 -3.74 9.18
C HIS A 50 -21.16 -2.25 8.96
N VAL A 51 -21.56 -1.54 10.01
CA VAL A 51 -21.86 -0.11 9.99
C VAL A 51 -21.03 0.60 11.06
N LEU A 52 -20.22 1.57 10.62
CA LEU A 52 -19.45 2.42 11.51
C LEU A 52 -20.22 3.73 11.76
N LEU A 53 -20.66 3.95 13.00
CA LEU A 53 -21.25 5.22 13.44
C LEU A 53 -20.13 6.09 14.02
N ASP A 54 -19.41 6.74 13.10
CA ASP A 54 -18.40 7.73 13.41
C ASP A 54 -19.09 9.08 13.73
N SER A 55 -18.89 9.63 14.93
CA SER A 55 -19.12 11.06 15.13
C SER A 55 -17.91 11.78 14.52
N GLU A 56 -18.04 12.16 13.25
CA GLU A 56 -16.95 12.60 12.35
C GLU A 56 -16.14 13.85 12.79
N PRO A 57 -14.95 14.14 12.20
CA PRO A 57 -14.40 13.57 10.93
C PRO A 57 -12.89 13.19 10.89
N THR A 58 -12.53 12.58 9.75
CA THR A 58 -11.24 12.56 9.01
C THR A 58 -10.16 11.52 9.38
N GLY A 59 -9.85 10.66 8.41
CA GLY A 59 -8.52 10.07 8.25
C GLY A 59 -8.57 8.64 7.75
N THR A 60 -8.55 8.46 6.44
CA THR A 60 -8.18 7.25 5.73
C THR A 60 -7.08 6.46 6.46
N ILE A 61 -7.38 5.26 6.96
CA ILE A 61 -6.35 4.22 7.14
C ILE A 61 -6.34 3.42 5.85
N VAL A 62 -5.48 3.83 4.91
CA VAL A 62 -4.96 2.91 3.90
C VAL A 62 -3.96 2.05 4.66
N ASP A 63 -4.38 0.88 5.12
CA ASP A 63 -3.45 -0.22 5.36
C ASP A 63 -3.07 -0.75 3.98
N GLY A 64 -2.20 0.01 3.32
CA GLY A 64 -1.49 -0.45 2.14
C GLY A 64 -0.48 -1.45 2.65
N GLY A 65 -0.84 -2.73 2.58
CA GLY A 65 0.07 -3.85 2.80
C GLY A 65 1.42 -3.59 2.15
N ALA A 66 2.46 -3.99 2.86
CA ALA A 66 3.86 -3.77 2.57
C ALA A 66 4.19 -3.76 1.07
N PRO A 67 5.05 -2.85 0.59
CA PRO A 67 5.76 -3.09 -0.66
C PRO A 67 6.80 -4.19 -0.40
N ASP A 68 6.36 -5.43 -0.24
CA ASP A 68 7.18 -6.56 -0.64
C ASP A 68 7.18 -6.56 -2.18
N GLU A 69 8.26 -6.06 -2.76
CA GLU A 69 8.92 -6.64 -3.93
C GLU A 69 10.05 -5.70 -4.36
N ASP A 70 11.22 -5.92 -3.74
CA ASP A 70 12.52 -5.72 -4.34
C ASP A 70 12.57 -6.38 -5.73
N VAL A 71 12.14 -5.68 -6.79
CA VAL A 71 12.61 -5.99 -8.13
C VAL A 71 13.96 -5.31 -8.30
N ALA A 72 14.99 -6.00 -7.80
CA ALA A 72 16.35 -5.78 -8.23
C ALA A 72 16.43 -6.04 -9.74
N VAL A 73 16.48 -4.97 -10.54
CA VAL A 73 16.95 -5.07 -11.93
C VAL A 73 18.45 -5.27 -11.86
N VAL A 74 18.86 -6.52 -12.01
CA VAL A 74 20.25 -6.94 -12.21
C VAL A 74 20.60 -6.74 -13.69
N ASP A 75 21.77 -6.11 -13.91
CA ASP A 75 22.56 -6.04 -15.14
C ASP A 75 21.95 -5.38 -16.39
N ASP A 76 22.40 -4.14 -16.68
CA ASP A 76 22.89 -3.84 -18.03
C ASP A 76 24.13 -2.94 -17.91
N ALA A 77 25.29 -3.57 -18.06
CA ALA A 77 26.58 -2.92 -18.12
C ALA A 77 26.78 -2.24 -19.48
N VAL A 78 27.02 -0.91 -19.42
CA VAL A 78 27.76 0.03 -20.31
C VAL A 78 27.74 -0.23 -21.84
N PRO A 79 27.63 0.82 -22.69
CA PRO A 79 28.88 1.49 -23.03
C PRO A 79 28.77 3.01 -23.40
N THR A 80 29.95 3.62 -23.40
CA THR A 80 30.39 4.69 -24.33
C THR A 80 30.05 6.14 -23.98
N GLU A 81 30.98 6.75 -23.25
CA GLU A 81 31.40 8.11 -23.52
C GLU A 81 31.82 8.22 -24.98
N GLU A 82 31.21 9.11 -25.79
CA GLU A 82 31.86 9.89 -26.86
C GLU A 82 30.95 11.09 -27.25
N PRO A 83 31.27 12.34 -26.83
CA PRO A 83 30.62 13.51 -27.41
C PRO A 83 31.07 13.69 -28.86
N LEU A 84 30.09 13.71 -29.78
CA LEU A 84 30.29 13.98 -31.20
C LEU A 84 30.73 15.44 -31.40
N GLU A 85 32.04 15.71 -31.45
CA GLU A 85 32.54 16.92 -32.09
C GLU A 85 33.19 16.61 -33.43
N GLN A 86 32.47 17.08 -34.44
CA GLN A 86 32.78 17.10 -35.85
C GLN A 86 33.86 18.16 -36.18
N THR A 87 34.56 17.96 -37.30
CA THR A 87 35.52 18.87 -37.97
C THR A 87 36.94 18.84 -37.36
N ARG A 88 38.02 18.45 -38.05
CA ARG A 88 38.59 18.94 -39.33
C ARG A 88 39.55 17.86 -39.88
N ASP A 89 39.39 17.40 -41.13
CA ASP A 89 40.11 17.88 -42.32
C ASP A 89 41.65 17.89 -42.20
N ALA A 90 42.29 16.87 -42.78
CA ALA A 90 43.55 16.94 -43.53
C ALA A 90 43.92 15.53 -44.07
N PRO A 91 43.90 15.28 -45.39
CA PRO A 91 44.40 14.04 -45.97
C PRO A 91 45.67 14.30 -46.79
N ASP A 92 46.85 14.00 -46.25
CA ASP A 92 48.10 13.80 -46.99
C ASP A 92 49.07 13.10 -46.02
N GLY A 93 49.74 11.99 -46.28
CA GLY A 93 50.04 11.27 -47.49
C GLY A 93 51.35 10.52 -47.22
N ASN A 94 51.31 9.19 -47.38
CA ASN A 94 52.43 8.30 -47.68
C ASN A 94 53.56 8.06 -46.62
N GLY A 95 53.72 6.78 -46.23
CA GLY A 95 54.85 6.31 -45.43
C GLY A 95 54.73 4.82 -45.04
N SER A 96 54.81 3.94 -46.03
CA SER A 96 54.77 2.47 -45.96
C SER A 96 55.61 1.82 -44.82
N PRO A 97 55.26 0.59 -44.36
CA PRO A 97 55.95 -0.08 -43.25
C PRO A 97 57.27 -0.72 -43.72
N ARG A 98 58.28 -0.71 -42.85
CA ARG A 98 59.40 -1.65 -42.96
C ARG A 98 59.80 -2.16 -41.58
N GLN A 99 59.69 -3.48 -41.43
CA GLN A 99 60.32 -4.23 -40.36
C GLN A 99 61.79 -4.46 -40.72
N ASP A 100 62.66 -4.32 -39.72
CA ASP A 100 63.83 -5.17 -39.49
C ASP A 100 64.07 -5.24 -37.97
#